data_AF-A0A950DCP0-F1
#
_entry.id   AF-A0A950DCP0-F1
#
_cell.length_a   1.000
_cell.length_b   1.000
_cell.length_c   1.000
_cell.angle_alpha   90.00
_cell.angle_beta   90.00
_cell.angle_gamma   90.00
#
_symmetry.space_group_name_H-M   'P 1'
#
loop_
_entity.id
_entity.type
_entity.pdbx_description
1 polymer ?
#
loop_
_entity_poly.entity_id
_entity_poly.type
_entity_poly.pdbx_seq_one_letter_code
_entity_poly.pdbx_strand_id
1 'polypeptide(L)' 'MRLVLRSHNLVQFEIEGRGEIVAVGNGDATSDEPFQAKDRSAYNGLCQVIVKGRSGQPGPISLKAKSNRLKDAAITFSSK' A
#
# COMPACT_ATOMS: atom_id res chain seq x y z
N MET A 1 10.04 -3.15 16.79
CA MET A 1 8.77 -3.61 16.17
C MET A 1 9.02 -5.00 15.59
N ARG A 2 8.12 -5.98 15.81
CA ARG A 2 8.29 -7.38 15.36
C ARG A 2 7.18 -7.73 14.39
N LEU A 3 7.49 -8.49 13.34
CA LEU A 3 6.49 -9.02 12.40
C LEU A 3 5.56 -10.01 13.12
N VAL A 4 4.26 -9.90 12.85
CA VAL A 4 3.26 -10.87 13.33
C VAL A 4 3.01 -11.87 12.20
N LEU A 5 3.49 -13.10 12.39
CA LEU A 5 3.29 -14.18 11.43
C LEU A 5 1.81 -14.56 11.35
N ARG A 6 1.36 -15.05 10.19
CA ARG A 6 -0.03 -15.49 9.94
C ARG A 6 -1.10 -14.42 10.19
N SER A 7 -0.74 -13.14 10.15
CA SER A 7 -1.74 -12.07 10.16
C SER A 7 -2.21 -11.75 8.75
N HIS A 8 -3.51 -11.42 8.67
CA HIS A 8 -4.26 -11.18 7.43
C HIS A 8 -5.07 -9.89 7.50
N ASN A 9 -4.56 -8.89 8.22
CA ASN A 9 -5.24 -7.61 8.35
C ASN A 9 -5.43 -6.95 6.98
N LEU A 10 -6.64 -6.44 6.72
CA LEU A 10 -6.89 -5.59 5.57
C LEU A 10 -6.19 -4.24 5.76
N VAL A 11 -5.28 -3.90 4.85
CA VAL A 11 -4.59 -2.61 4.81
C VAL A 11 -5.17 -1.76 3.70
N GLN A 12 -5.64 -0.57 4.05
CA GLN A 12 -6.12 0.45 3.11
C GLN A 12 -5.02 1.48 2.85
N PHE A 13 -4.81 1.83 1.59
CA PHE A 13 -3.81 2.77 1.12
C PHE A 13 -4.46 4.06 0.62
N GLU A 14 -3.99 5.19 1.13
CA GLU A 14 -4.37 6.53 0.67
C GLU A 14 -3.13 7.22 0.10
N ILE A 15 -3.29 7.88 -1.04
CA ILE A 15 -2.21 8.59 -1.72
C ILE A 15 -2.61 10.02 -2.02
N GLU A 16 -1.71 10.96 -1.74
CA GLU A 16 -1.83 12.37 -2.08
C GLU A 16 -0.58 12.84 -2.85
N GLY A 17 -0.73 13.91 -3.63
CA GLY A 17 0.36 14.51 -4.40
C GLY A 17 0.49 13.94 -5.81
N ARG A 18 1.72 13.95 -6.34
CA ARG A 18 2.01 13.72 -7.77
C ARG A 18 2.24 12.24 -8.13
N GLY A 19 1.45 11.36 -7.53
CA GLY A 19 1.53 9.91 -7.73
C GLY A 19 0.17 9.26 -7.85
N GLU A 20 0.16 8.02 -8.30
CA GLU A 20 -1.02 7.16 -8.34
C GLU A 20 -0.66 5.75 -7.85
N ILE A 21 -1.57 5.12 -7.10
CA ILE A 21 -1.48 3.69 -6.80
C ILE A 21 -1.90 2.96 -8.07
N VAL A 22 -1.00 2.15 -8.62
CA VAL A 22 -1.27 1.38 -9.86
C VAL A 22 -1.52 -0.09 -9.58
N ALA A 23 -1.04 -0.60 -8.44
CA ALA A 23 -1.32 -1.95 -8.01
C ALA A 23 -1.14 -2.16 -6.50
N VAL A 24 -1.76 -3.20 -5.96
CA VAL A 24 -1.55 -3.76 -4.63
C VAL A 24 -1.41 -5.28 -4.72
N GLY A 25 -0.73 -5.91 -3.76
CA GLY A 25 -0.56 -7.37 -3.72
C GLY A 25 -0.05 -7.88 -2.38
N ASN A 26 -0.01 -9.19 -2.21
CA ASN A 26 0.42 -9.81 -0.95
C ASN A 26 1.18 -11.15 -1.12
N GLY A 27 1.30 -11.66 -2.35
CA GLY A 27 1.99 -12.93 -2.63
C GLY A 27 1.17 -14.18 -2.35
N ASP A 28 -0.12 -14.05 -2.04
CA ASP A 28 -1.05 -15.17 -1.96
C ASP A 28 -1.52 -15.56 -3.37
N ALA A 29 -1.12 -16.76 -3.83
CA ALA A 29 -1.49 -17.29 -5.14
C ALA A 29 -2.98 -17.67 -5.26
N THR A 30 -3.71 -17.68 -4.15
CA THR A 30 -5.13 -18.06 -4.08
C THR A 30 -6.07 -16.88 -3.87
N SER A 31 -5.53 -15.66 -3.73
CA SER A 31 -6.35 -14.47 -3.48
C SER A 31 -6.98 -13.92 -4.76
N ASP A 32 -8.29 -13.74 -4.72
CA ASP A 32 -9.10 -13.12 -5.77
C ASP A 32 -9.23 -11.59 -5.60
N GLU A 33 -8.56 -10.98 -4.61
CA GLU A 33 -8.56 -9.53 -4.43
C GLU A 33 -7.94 -8.85 -5.67
N PRO A 34 -8.54 -7.78 -6.23
CA PRO A 34 -8.06 -7.19 -7.47
C PRO A 34 -6.76 -6.40 -7.27
N PHE A 35 -5.83 -6.52 -8.22
CA PHE A 35 -4.57 -5.78 -8.18
C PHE A 35 -4.77 -4.27 -8.24
N GLN A 36 -5.83 -3.78 -8.90
CA GLN A 36 -6.10 -2.34 -9.07
C GLN A 36 -6.87 -1.71 -7.89
N ALA A 37 -7.10 -2.46 -6.80
CA ALA A 37 -7.68 -1.90 -5.57
C ALA A 37 -6.74 -0.90 -4.88
N LYS A 38 -7.29 -0.21 -3.87
CA LYS A 38 -6.53 0.63 -2.93
C LYS A 38 -6.40 -0.01 -1.55
N ASP A 39 -6.70 -1.29 -1.44
CA ASP A 39 -6.59 -2.06 -0.21
C ASP A 39 -6.17 -3.49 -0.52
N ARG A 40 -5.51 -4.13 0.44
CA ARG A 40 -5.09 -5.53 0.32
C ARG A 40 -4.94 -6.16 1.68
N SER A 41 -5.44 -7.38 1.81
CA SER A 41 -5.18 -8.21 2.98
C SER A 41 -3.69 -8.55 3.07
N ALA A 42 -3.10 -8.42 4.26
CA ALA A 42 -1.79 -8.99 4.51
C ALA A 42 -1.80 -10.51 4.28
N TYR A 43 -0.68 -11.07 3.89
CA TYR A 43 -0.45 -12.51 3.84
C TYR A 43 0.83 -12.80 4.59
N ASN A 44 0.72 -13.60 5.66
CA ASN A 44 1.81 -13.85 6.60
C ASN A 44 2.45 -12.56 7.15
N GLY A 45 1.62 -11.54 7.39
CA GLY A 45 2.04 -10.28 8.00
C GLY A 45 2.54 -9.20 7.04
N LEU A 46 2.51 -9.42 5.72
CA LEU A 46 2.96 -8.45 4.73
C LEU A 46 1.96 -8.26 3.59
N CYS A 47 1.91 -7.05 3.04
CA CYS A 47 1.33 -6.74 1.74
C CYS A 47 2.19 -5.64 1.07
N GLN A 48 1.90 -5.33 -0.18
CA GLN A 48 2.61 -4.40 -1.03
C GLN A 48 1.63 -3.45 -1.72
N VAL A 49 2.07 -2.21 -1.88
CA VAL A 49 1.45 -1.20 -2.74
C VAL A 49 2.50 -0.71 -3.73
N ILE A 50 2.09 -0.52 -4.98
CA ILE A 50 2.94 -0.06 -6.08
C ILE A 50 2.43 1.31 -6.50
N VAL A 51 3.32 2.29 -6.43
CA VAL A 51 3.04 3.69 -6.75
C VAL A 51 3.81 4.09 -8.01
N LYS A 52 3.12 4.75 -8.93
CA LYS A 52 3.70 5.35 -10.14
C LYS A 52 3.68 6.87 -10.02
N GLY A 53 4.81 7.51 -10.30
CA GLY A 53 4.87 8.97 -10.44
C GLY A 53 4.15 9.44 -11.70
N ARG A 54 3.54 10.63 -11.66
CA ARG A 54 2.92 11.23 -12.85
C ARG A 54 3.98 11.82 -13.77
N SER A 55 3.94 11.43 -15.05
CA SER A 55 4.92 11.88 -16.05
C SER A 55 4.93 13.42 -16.16
N GLY A 56 6.11 14.01 -16.20
CA GLY A 56 6.30 15.46 -16.28
C GLY A 56 5.91 16.23 -15.00
N GLN A 57 5.56 15.53 -13.91
CA GLN A 57 5.13 16.14 -12.65
C GLN A 57 5.99 15.65 -11.48
N PRO A 58 7.29 16.03 -11.42
CA PRO A 58 8.12 15.69 -10.27
C PRO A 58 7.59 16.37 -9.01
N GLY A 59 7.79 15.75 -7.85
CA GLY A 59 7.41 16.36 -6.57
C GLY A 59 6.96 15.35 -5.53
N PRO A 60 6.47 15.85 -4.38
CA PRO A 60 6.18 15.01 -3.23
C PRO A 60 4.94 14.13 -3.47
N ILE A 61 5.03 12.93 -2.92
CA ILE A 61 3.98 11.92 -2.83
C ILE A 61 3.90 11.53 -1.36
N SER A 62 2.70 11.64 -0.79
CA SER A 62 2.39 11.17 0.56
C SER A 62 1.56 9.89 0.44
N LEU A 63 2.03 8.81 1.06
CA LEU A 63 1.35 7.51 1.08
C LEU A 63 1.06 7.13 2.53
N LYS A 64 -0.21 6.84 2.81
CA LYS A 64 -0.68 6.42 4.13
C LYS A 64 -1.26 5.00 4.06
N ALA A 65 -0.93 4.18 5.05
CA ALA A 65 -1.46 2.84 5.24
C ALA A 65 -2.26 2.79 6.54
N LYS A 66 -3.49 2.27 6.46
CA LYS A 66 -4.44 2.17 7.58
C LYS A 66 -4.95 0.75 7.71
N SER A 67 -5.22 0.31 8.93
CA SER A 67 -5.90 -0.95 9.19
C SER A 67 -6.72 -0.81 10.47
N ASN A 68 -7.88 -1.45 10.52
CA ASN A 68 -8.77 -1.37 11.67
C ASN A 68 -8.04 -1.80 12.97
N ARG A 69 -8.14 -0.95 14.01
CA ARG A 69 -7.51 -1.11 15.34
C ARG A 69 -5.99 -1.16 15.35
N LEU A 70 -5.31 -0.84 14.25
CA LEU A 70 -3.86 -0.69 14.20
C LEU A 70 -3.49 0.79 14.08
N LYS A 71 -2.30 1.16 14.55
CA LYS A 71 -1.77 2.50 14.36
C LYS A 71 -1.44 2.73 12.88
N ASP A 72 -1.92 3.82 12.31
CA ASP A 72 -1.60 4.24 10.95
C ASP A 72 -0.09 4.43 10.74
N ALA A 73 0.36 4.18 9.50
CA ALA A 73 1.71 4.49 9.04
C ALA A 73 1.65 5.43 7.82
N ALA A 74 2.64 6.31 7.68
CA ALA A 74 2.75 7.21 6.54
C ALA A 74 4.21 7.38 6.12
N ILE A 75 4.44 7.54 4.82
CA ILE A 75 5.73 7.87 4.24
C ILE A 75 5.57 8.98 3.19
N THR A 76 6.58 9.83 3.07
CA THR A 76 6.68 10.84 2.02
C THR A 76 7.92 10.58 1.19
N PHE A 77 7.78 10.59 -0.12
CA PHE A 77 8.88 10.45 -1.08
C PHE A 77 8.60 11.29 -2.32
N SER A 78 9.59 11.45 -3.20
CA SER A 78 9.43 12.25 -4.43
C SER A 78 9.62 11.41 -5.67
N SER A 79 8.76 11.59 -6.67
CA SER A 79 9.06 11.10 -8.02
C SER A 79 10.07 12.03 -8.70
N LYS A 80 11.00 11.43 -9.44
CA LYS A 80 11.92 12.17 -10.32
C LYS A 80 11.20 12.64 -11.59
#